data_AF-A0AAV3ZK40-F1
#
_entry.id   AF-A0AAV3ZK40-F1
#
_cell.length_a   1.000
_cell.length_b   1.000
_cell.length_c   1.000
_cell.angle_alpha   90.00
_cell.angle_beta   90.00
_cell.angle_gamma   90.00
#
_symmetry.space_group_name_H-M   'P 1'
#
loop_
_entity.id
_entity.type
_entity.pdbx_description
1 polymer ?
#
loop_
_entity_poly.entity_id
_entity_poly.type
_entity_poly.pdbx_seq_one_letter_code
_entity_poly.pdbx_strand_id
1 'polypeptide(L)'
;MLVTHHGRGSWSGTRIGLITAGDDAQGVNATLRAVVRMGVYFGCTVIFIREGFKGLIDGQAENFVEATWNSTSDTMGEAGTFIKRLLTYV
;
A
#
# COMPACT_ATOMS: atom_id res chain seq x y z
N MET A 1 24.54 -14.40 -14.29
CA MET A 1 23.47 -13.57 -13.68
C MET A 1 22.30 -14.50 -13.39
N LEU A 2 22.19 -15.01 -12.17
CA LEU A 2 21.10 -15.90 -11.76
C LEU A 2 19.92 -15.01 -11.36
N VAL A 3 18.88 -14.94 -12.20
CA VAL A 3 17.58 -14.39 -11.80
C VAL A 3 16.87 -15.50 -11.04
N THR A 4 16.73 -15.36 -9.72
CA THR A 4 15.90 -16.26 -8.92
C THR A 4 14.44 -16.03 -9.31
N HIS A 5 13.82 -17.04 -9.94
CA HIS A 5 12.39 -17.03 -10.22
C HIS A 5 11.63 -17.15 -8.90
N HIS A 6 11.21 -16.02 -8.35
CA HIS A 6 10.26 -15.98 -7.24
C HIS A 6 8.86 -16.24 -7.79
N GLY A 7 8.31 -17.41 -7.48
CA GLY A 7 6.94 -17.79 -7.84
C GLY A 7 5.88 -17.10 -6.98
N ARG A 8 4.61 -17.24 -7.36
CA ARG A 8 3.47 -16.76 -6.58
C ARG A 8 3.56 -17.30 -5.14
N GLY A 9 3.33 -16.44 -4.15
CA GLY A 9 3.38 -16.85 -2.73
C GLY A 9 4.78 -17.01 -2.12
N SER A 10 5.86 -16.71 -2.84
CA SER A 10 7.24 -16.92 -2.33
C SER A 10 7.63 -16.05 -1.12
N TRP A 11 6.80 -15.06 -0.76
CA TRP A 11 7.02 -14.15 0.37
C TRP A 11 5.88 -14.23 1.39
N SER A 12 5.13 -15.35 1.40
CA SER A 12 4.03 -15.58 2.35
C SER A 12 4.46 -15.37 3.80
N GLY A 13 3.67 -14.62 4.56
CA GLY A 13 3.96 -14.23 5.94
C GLY A 13 4.76 -12.93 6.10
N THR A 14 5.26 -12.36 5.00
CA THR A 14 5.92 -11.05 5.02
C THR A 14 4.90 -9.91 5.06
N ARG A 15 5.16 -8.87 5.86
CA ARG A 15 4.35 -7.66 5.92
C ARG A 15 5.06 -6.47 5.29
N ILE A 16 4.38 -5.73 4.43
CA ILE A 16 4.90 -4.53 3.75
C ILE A 16 4.10 -3.32 4.23
N GLY A 17 4.75 -2.36 4.89
CA GLY A 17 4.14 -1.09 5.26
C GLY A 17 4.30 -0.04 4.16
N LEU A 18 3.20 0.63 3.78
CA LEU A 18 3.19 1.69 2.79
C LEU A 18 2.84 3.03 3.44
N ILE A 19 3.75 3.99 3.30
CA ILE A 19 3.63 5.36 3.77
C ILE A 19 3.83 6.30 2.56
N THR A 20 3.10 7.39 2.52
CA THR A 20 3.41 8.52 1.63
C THR A 20 3.84 9.72 2.45
N ALA A 21 5.06 10.18 2.21
CA ALA A 21 5.63 11.36 2.84
C ALA A 21 5.48 12.55 1.89
N GLY A 22 4.76 13.59 2.31
CA GLY A 22 4.59 14.83 1.55
C GLY A 22 3.23 14.97 0.87
N ASP A 23 3.12 16.01 0.04
CA ASP A 23 1.90 16.41 -0.65
C ASP A 23 1.56 15.53 -1.87
N ASP A 24 0.39 15.79 -2.41
CA ASP A 24 -0.20 15.06 -3.51
C ASP A 24 0.58 15.25 -4.81
N ALA A 25 1.12 14.16 -5.35
CA ALA A 25 1.91 14.15 -6.57
C ALA A 25 1.35 13.15 -7.60
N GLN A 26 1.50 13.49 -8.89
CA GLN A 26 1.07 12.62 -9.99
C GLN A 26 1.88 11.30 -9.98
N GLY A 27 1.18 10.18 -10.18
CA GLY A 27 1.81 8.85 -10.27
C GLY A 27 1.97 8.10 -8.96
N VAL A 28 1.80 8.74 -7.79
CA VAL A 28 1.90 8.06 -6.49
C VAL A 28 0.85 6.95 -6.35
N ASN A 29 -0.39 7.18 -6.79
CA ASN A 29 -1.44 6.16 -6.79
C ASN A 29 -1.08 4.96 -7.68
N ALA A 30 -0.42 5.19 -8.82
CA ALA A 30 0.04 4.11 -9.70
C ALA A 30 1.13 3.26 -9.03
N THR A 31 2.09 3.91 -8.35
CA THR A 31 3.14 3.22 -7.58
C THR A 31 2.55 2.40 -6.44
N LEU A 32 1.66 2.99 -5.63
CA LEU A 32 0.99 2.29 -4.54
C LEU A 32 0.19 1.08 -5.06
N ARG A 33 -0.54 1.25 -6.15
CA ARG A 33 -1.28 0.17 -6.81
C ARG A 33 -0.36 -0.95 -7.29
N ALA A 34 0.78 -0.62 -7.89
CA ALA A 34 1.76 -1.62 -8.33
C ALA A 34 2.31 -2.42 -7.14
N VAL A 35 2.68 -1.74 -6.05
CA VAL A 35 3.23 -2.40 -4.87
C VAL A 35 2.19 -3.30 -4.19
N VAL A 36 0.95 -2.84 -4.03
CA VAL A 36 -0.13 -3.65 -3.45
C VAL A 36 -0.39 -4.90 -4.29
N ARG A 37 -0.52 -4.75 -5.61
CA ARG A 37 -0.79 -5.89 -6.50
C ARG A 37 0.33 -6.91 -6.48
N MET A 38 1.58 -6.46 -6.51
CA MET A 38 2.73 -7.36 -6.44
C MET A 38 2.89 -8.00 -5.06
N GLY A 39 2.65 -7.25 -3.98
CA GLY A 39 2.67 -7.77 -2.61
C GLY A 39 1.66 -8.90 -2.43
N VAL A 40 0.40 -8.67 -2.82
CA VAL A 40 -0.64 -9.70 -2.79
C VAL A 40 -0.28 -10.89 -3.69
N TYR A 41 0.27 -10.64 -4.88
CA TYR A 41 0.70 -11.71 -5.79
C TYR A 41 1.79 -12.60 -5.17
N PHE A 42 2.74 -12.03 -4.45
CA PHE A 42 3.79 -12.78 -3.74
C PHE A 42 3.34 -13.34 -2.38
N GLY A 43 2.08 -13.15 -1.99
CA GLY A 43 1.53 -13.65 -0.73
C GLY A 43 1.87 -12.78 0.50
N CYS A 44 2.41 -11.58 0.29
CA CYS A 44 2.65 -10.61 1.36
C CYS A 44 1.33 -10.01 1.83
N THR A 45 1.27 -9.65 3.12
CA THR A 45 0.25 -8.75 3.65
C THR A 45 0.74 -7.32 3.48
N VAL A 46 -0.01 -6.48 2.78
CA VAL A 46 0.36 -5.08 2.56
C VAL A 46 -0.50 -4.21 3.48
N ILE A 47 0.12 -3.26 4.18
CA ILE A 47 -0.54 -2.38 5.16
C ILE A 47 -0.34 -0.93 4.72
N PHE A 48 -1.42 -0.19 4.54
CA PHE A 48 -1.38 1.26 4.42
C PHE A 48 -1.26 1.88 5.80
N ILE A 49 -0.34 2.84 5.92
CA ILE A 49 -0.12 3.60 7.14
C ILE A 49 -0.64 5.01 6.89
N ARG A 50 -1.70 5.37 7.63
CA ARG A 50 -2.37 6.67 7.52
C ARG A 50 -1.57 7.78 8.22
N GLU A 51 -1.90 9.03 7.93
CA GLU A 51 -1.23 10.22 8.50
C GLU A 51 0.30 10.24 8.29
N GLY A 52 0.78 9.53 7.27
CA GLY A 52 2.18 9.44 6.95
C GLY A 52 3.04 8.93 8.11
N PHE A 53 4.17 9.59 8.36
CA PHE A 53 5.05 9.25 9.48
C PHE A 53 4.40 9.51 10.85
N LYS A 54 3.48 10.47 10.96
CA LYS A 54 2.80 10.75 12.22
C LYS A 54 1.97 9.56 12.66
N GLY A 55 1.16 8.98 11.77
CA GLY A 55 0.36 7.79 12.11
C GLY A 55 1.20 6.56 12.43
N LEU A 56 2.39 6.44 11.83
CA LEU A 56 3.37 5.43 12.22
C LEU A 56 3.86 5.63 13.66
N ILE A 57 4.22 6.85 14.03
CA ILE A 57 4.77 7.21 15.35
C ILE A 57 3.69 7.09 16.43
N ASP A 58 2.48 7.58 16.15
CA ASP A 58 1.37 7.55 17.10
C ASP A 58 0.93 6.10 17.39
N GLY A 59 1.17 5.16 16.47
CA GLY A 59 1.03 3.72 16.70
C GLY A 59 -0.41 3.24 16.94
N GLN A 60 -1.41 4.08 16.64
CA GLN A 60 -2.82 3.74 16.84
C GLN A 60 -3.28 2.70 15.80
N ALA A 61 -4.01 1.67 16.24
CA ALA A 61 -4.37 0.52 15.41
C ALA A 61 -5.15 0.91 14.15
N GLU A 62 -5.99 1.94 14.26
CA GLU A 62 -6.77 2.48 13.15
C GLU A 62 -5.89 2.98 12.00
N ASN A 63 -4.66 3.45 12.27
CA ASN A 63 -3.76 3.96 11.24
C ASN A 63 -3.14 2.87 10.37
N PHE A 64 -3.32 1.60 10.72
CA PHE A 64 -2.80 0.46 9.98
C PHE A 64 -3.94 -0.26 9.27
N VAL A 65 -4.13 0.03 7.99
CA VAL A 65 -5.22 -0.54 7.19
C VAL A 65 -4.66 -1.57 6.23
N GLU A 66 -5.17 -2.81 6.30
CA GLU A 66 -4.75 -3.85 5.36
C GLU A 66 -5.23 -3.53 3.94
N ALA A 67 -4.29 -3.58 2.98
CA ALA A 67 -4.56 -3.40 1.58
C ALA A 67 -5.01 -4.72 0.96
N THR A 68 -6.09 -4.67 0.18
CA THR A 68 -6.57 -5.79 -0.61
C THR A 68 -6.36 -5.52 -2.09
N TRP A 69 -6.57 -6.52 -2.93
CA TRP A 69 -6.56 -6.30 -4.38
C TRP A 69 -7.53 -5.19 -4.80
N ASN A 70 -8.72 -5.19 -4.19
CA ASN A 70 -9.79 -4.23 -4.48
C ASN A 70 -9.53 -2.84 -3.90
N SER A 71 -8.69 -2.70 -2.86
CA SER A 71 -8.39 -1.39 -2.25
C SER A 71 -7.58 -0.46 -3.18
N THR A 72 -7.17 -0.93 -4.36
CA THR A 72 -6.46 -0.16 -5.38
C THR A 72 -7.17 -0.17 -6.74
N SER A 73 -8.41 -0.66 -6.79
CA SER A 73 -9.26 -0.52 -7.96
C SER A 73 -9.65 0.95 -8.12
N ASP A 74 -9.67 1.44 -9.36
CA ASP A 74 -10.13 2.78 -9.74
C ASP A 74 -9.37 3.99 -9.14
N THR A 75 -8.30 3.77 -8.37
CA THR A 75 -7.49 4.85 -7.76
C THR A 75 -6.56 5.58 -8.74
N MET A 76 -6.38 5.06 -9.95
CA MET A 76 -5.40 5.59 -10.92
C MET A 76 -5.77 6.95 -11.51
N GLY A 77 -7.06 7.22 -11.70
CA GLY A 77 -7.54 8.50 -12.25
C GLY A 77 -7.77 9.56 -11.19
N GLU A 78 -7.53 9.24 -9.91
CA GLU A 78 -7.84 10.12 -8.81
C GLU A 78 -6.73 11.15 -8.58
N ALA A 79 -7.14 12.38 -8.28
CA ALA A 79 -6.24 13.41 -7.82
C ALA A 79 -5.77 13.09 -6.39
N GLY A 80 -4.49 13.35 -6.14
CA GLY A 80 -3.86 13.15 -4.84
C GLY A 80 -3.51 11.72 -4.50
N THR A 81 -3.34 11.43 -3.21
CA THR A 81 -2.93 10.11 -2.72
C THR A 81 -4.07 9.41 -2.00
N PHE A 82 -4.50 8.25 -2.50
CA PHE A 82 -5.67 7.56 -1.94
C PHE A 82 -5.48 7.14 -0.46
N ILE A 83 -4.24 6.91 0.01
CA ILE A 83 -3.94 6.57 1.41
C ILE A 83 -4.42 7.66 2.38
N LYS A 84 -4.25 8.93 2.04
CA LYS A 84 -4.70 10.06 2.86
C LYS A 84 -6.23 10.13 2.98
N ARG A 85 -6.96 9.57 2.00
CA ARG A 85 -8.43 9.55 1.94
C ARG A 85 -9.05 8.26 2.49
N LEU A 86 -8.28 7.29 2.98
CA LEU A 86 -8.83 6.08 3.61
C LEU A 86 -9.69 6.38 4.87
N LEU A 87 -9.83 7.65 5.26
CA LEU A 87 -10.79 8.15 6.26
C LEU A 87 -12.25 8.21 5.79
N THR A 88 -12.54 8.10 4.48
CA THR A 88 -13.90 8.33 3.93
C THR A 88 -14.60 7.06 3.41
N TYR A 89 -13.88 5.95 3.25
CA TYR A 89 -14.43 4.68 2.76
C TYR A 89 -14.44 3.59 3.85
N VAL A 90 -15.09 3.90 4.98
CA VAL A 90 -15.50 2.92 5.99
C VAL A 90 -17.00 3.04 6.19
#